data_AF-A0A815NFQ6-F1
#
_entry.id   AF-A0A815NFQ6-F1
#
_cell.length_a   1.000
_cell.length_b   1.000
_cell.length_c   1.000
_cell.angle_alpha   90.00
_cell.angle_beta   90.00
_cell.angle_gamma   90.00
#
_symmetry.space_group_name_H-M   'P 1'
#
loop_
_entity.id
_entity.type
_entity.pdbx_description
1 polymer ?
#
loop_
_entity_poly.entity_id
_entity_poly.type
_entity_poly.pdbx_seq_one_letter_code
_entity_poly.pdbx_strand_id
1 'polypeptide(L)'
;KKCSEEDDINNLTVDESAAIQLYTMESETERESFFYILNSLLRSPNRNELQPVLPYFKLLIGALEKLPTLNGVVYRGVNGNISSNFVKEIRADDPASYVTKTIEKICGHGCNLWKTRQCCHCSDKRAHKGNGLYEKYVDGIGFVNGASRNEYYCPTCKLHEDLS
;
A
#
# COMPACT_ATOMS: atom_id res chain seq x y z
N LYS A 1 -30.59 -4.83 25.54
CA LYS A 1 -30.37 -6.01 24.67
C LYS A 1 -28.86 -6.15 24.51
N LYS A 2 -28.26 -7.13 25.19
CA LYS A 2 -26.84 -7.46 25.06
C LYS A 2 -26.72 -8.24 23.75
N CYS A 3 -26.02 -7.71 22.75
CA CYS A 3 -25.74 -8.47 21.53
C CYS A 3 -24.93 -9.69 21.94
N SER A 4 -25.47 -10.87 21.64
CA SER A 4 -24.91 -12.17 21.96
C SER A 4 -23.56 -12.33 21.26
N GLU A 5 -22.59 -12.83 22.04
CA GLU A 5 -21.41 -13.57 21.58
C GLU A 5 -21.87 -14.72 20.65
N GLU A 6 -21.07 -15.05 19.61
CA GLU A 6 -21.33 -15.96 18.45
C GLU A 6 -21.57 -15.15 17.14
N ASP A 7 -20.64 -14.98 16.17
CA ASP A 7 -19.44 -15.70 15.76
C ASP A 7 -18.26 -14.72 15.52
N ASP A 8 -17.16 -14.90 16.24
CA ASP A 8 -15.97 -14.04 16.22
C ASP A 8 -15.10 -14.32 14.99
N ILE A 9 -15.64 -14.06 13.79
CA ILE A 9 -15.00 -14.44 12.51
C ILE A 9 -13.64 -13.76 12.30
N ASN A 10 -13.32 -12.67 13.03
CA ASN A 10 -12.09 -11.88 12.76
C ASN A 10 -11.30 -11.37 13.98
N ASN A 11 -11.64 -11.68 15.25
CA ASN A 11 -10.95 -11.14 16.44
C ASN A 11 -10.74 -9.60 16.35
N LEU A 12 -11.73 -8.88 15.81
CA LEU A 12 -11.68 -7.42 15.67
C LEU A 12 -12.09 -6.78 16.99
N THR A 13 -11.36 -5.73 17.39
CA THR A 13 -11.80 -4.89 18.49
C THR A 13 -12.98 -4.01 18.06
N VAL A 14 -13.70 -3.45 19.03
CA VAL A 14 -14.78 -2.48 18.77
C VAL A 14 -14.25 -1.32 17.92
N ASP A 15 -13.08 -0.76 18.26
CA ASP A 15 -12.48 0.35 17.53
C ASP A 15 -12.09 -0.03 16.10
N GLU A 16 -11.58 -1.24 15.89
CA GLU A 16 -11.24 -1.75 14.55
C GLU A 16 -12.49 -1.93 13.66
N SER A 17 -13.55 -2.52 14.21
CA SER A 17 -14.82 -2.65 13.50
C SER A 17 -15.46 -1.29 13.20
N ALA A 18 -15.40 -0.36 14.16
CA ALA A 18 -15.88 1.01 14.01
C ALA A 18 -15.07 1.79 12.98
N ALA A 19 -13.75 1.57 12.88
CA ALA A 19 -12.91 2.18 11.85
C ALA A 19 -13.30 1.72 10.45
N ILE A 20 -13.53 0.42 10.24
CA ILE A 20 -14.03 -0.09 8.95
C ILE A 20 -15.41 0.51 8.63
N GLN A 21 -16.30 0.56 9.61
CA GLN A 21 -17.62 1.16 9.44
C GLN A 21 -17.53 2.65 9.08
N LEU A 22 -16.71 3.43 9.79
CA LEU A 22 -16.52 4.85 9.50
C LEU A 22 -15.94 5.09 8.10
N TYR A 23 -15.00 4.25 7.65
CA TYR A 23 -14.42 4.34 6.31
C TYR A 23 -15.45 4.06 5.20
N THR A 24 -16.49 3.28 5.49
CA THR A 24 -17.51 2.85 4.53
C THR A 24 -18.83 3.59 4.69
N MET A 25 -18.97 4.41 5.72
CA MET A 25 -20.18 5.17 6.02
C MET A 25 -20.41 6.24 4.96
N GLU A 26 -21.65 6.31 4.47
CA GLU A 26 -22.08 7.39 3.61
C GLU A 26 -22.20 8.69 4.40
N SER A 27 -21.97 9.82 3.73
CA SER A 27 -22.13 11.15 4.30
C SER A 27 -23.02 11.98 3.39
N GLU A 28 -23.63 13.04 3.94
CA GLU A 28 -24.55 13.91 3.20
C GLU A 28 -23.92 14.46 1.91
N THR A 29 -22.62 14.78 1.98
CA THR A 29 -21.81 15.06 0.80
C THR A 29 -20.57 14.16 0.74
N GLU A 30 -20.13 13.81 -0.47
CA GLU A 30 -18.94 12.97 -0.66
C GLU A 30 -17.71 13.57 0.03
N ARG A 31 -17.56 14.91 -0.01
CA ARG A 31 -16.40 15.62 0.53
C ARG A 31 -16.30 15.58 2.05
N GLU A 32 -17.41 15.28 2.72
CA GLU A 32 -17.48 15.15 4.17
C GLU A 32 -17.27 13.70 4.63
N SER A 33 -17.36 12.73 3.71
CA SER A 33 -17.10 11.33 4.05
C SER A 33 -15.67 11.12 4.50
N PHE A 34 -15.51 10.30 5.54
CA PHE A 34 -14.18 9.95 6.03
C PHE A 34 -13.36 9.23 4.95
N PHE A 35 -14.03 8.43 4.11
CA PHE A 35 -13.48 7.86 2.89
C PHE A 35 -12.78 8.91 2.03
N TYR A 36 -13.48 10.00 1.66
CA TYR A 36 -12.96 11.03 0.77
C TYR A 36 -11.80 11.78 1.41
N ILE A 37 -11.96 12.22 2.66
CA ILE A 37 -10.95 13.00 3.40
C ILE A 37 -9.65 12.20 3.48
N LEU A 38 -9.71 10.95 3.96
CA LEU A 38 -8.52 10.11 4.11
C LEU A 38 -7.85 9.83 2.77
N ASN A 39 -8.62 9.43 1.74
CA ASN A 39 -8.07 9.12 0.43
C ASN A 39 -7.49 10.35 -0.27
N SER A 40 -8.03 11.55 -0.01
CA SER A 40 -7.48 12.80 -0.50
C SER A 40 -6.13 13.10 0.15
N LEU A 41 -6.05 13.00 1.48
CA LEU A 41 -4.81 13.22 2.23
C LEU A 41 -3.71 12.23 1.86
N LEU A 42 -4.06 10.94 1.66
CA LEU A 42 -3.11 9.91 1.21
C LEU A 42 -2.54 10.18 -0.19
N ARG A 43 -3.27 10.90 -1.04
CA ARG A 43 -2.82 11.28 -2.40
C ARG A 43 -2.12 12.64 -2.44
N SER A 44 -2.21 13.44 -1.37
CA SER A 44 -1.55 14.73 -1.28
C SER A 44 -0.03 14.57 -1.43
N PRO A 45 0.68 15.44 -2.18
CA PRO A 45 2.13 15.44 -2.21
C PRO A 45 2.73 15.87 -0.85
N ASN A 46 1.99 16.64 -0.06
CA ASN A 46 2.44 17.15 1.23
C ASN A 46 2.20 16.12 2.33
N ARG A 47 3.25 15.41 2.74
CA ARG A 47 3.16 14.37 3.77
C ARG A 47 2.81 14.90 5.17
N ASN A 48 3.01 16.19 5.43
CA ASN A 48 2.67 16.78 6.72
C ASN A 48 1.15 16.83 6.96
N GLU A 49 0.36 16.88 5.88
CA GLU A 49 -1.11 16.88 5.95
C GLU A 49 -1.67 15.54 6.44
N LEU A 50 -0.90 14.45 6.34
CA LEU A 50 -1.33 13.13 6.76
C LEU A 50 -1.24 12.94 8.29
N GLN A 51 -0.39 13.71 8.98
CA GLN A 51 -0.12 13.53 10.41
C GLN A 51 -1.39 13.41 11.29
N PRO A 52 -2.43 14.25 11.12
CA PRO A 52 -3.62 14.18 11.97
C PRO A 52 -4.39 12.86 11.83
N VAL A 53 -4.33 12.19 10.67
CA VAL A 53 -5.14 11.00 10.37
C VAL A 53 -4.34 9.70 10.47
N LEU A 54 -3.02 9.76 10.72
CA LEU A 54 -2.17 8.58 10.85
C LEU A 54 -2.63 7.58 11.93
N PRO A 55 -3.05 8.00 13.15
CA PRO A 55 -3.52 7.05 14.15
C PRO A 55 -4.74 6.26 13.69
N TYR A 56 -5.71 6.93 13.06
CA TYR A 56 -6.86 6.29 12.44
C TYR A 56 -6.45 5.35 11.30
N PHE A 57 -5.57 5.80 10.41
CA PHE A 57 -5.13 4.99 9.27
C PHE A 57 -4.45 3.70 9.74
N LYS A 58 -3.63 3.79 10.79
CA LYS A 58 -3.01 2.62 11.43
C LYS A 58 -4.05 1.65 12.00
N LEU A 59 -5.07 2.17 12.69
CA LEU A 59 -6.17 1.36 13.22
C LEU A 59 -6.94 0.66 12.09
N LEU A 60 -7.26 1.38 11.02
CA LEU A 60 -7.96 0.83 9.86
C LEU A 60 -7.15 -0.27 9.17
N ILE A 61 -5.86 -0.05 8.92
CA ILE A 61 -5.00 -1.06 8.28
C ILE A 61 -4.85 -2.29 9.19
N GLY A 62 -4.66 -2.11 10.50
CA GLY A 62 -4.60 -3.20 11.46
C GLY A 62 -5.90 -4.02 11.52
N ALA A 63 -7.06 -3.37 11.39
CA ALA A 63 -8.35 -4.04 11.27
C ALA A 63 -8.42 -4.89 9.98
N LEU A 64 -8.00 -4.33 8.84
CA LEU A 64 -8.03 -5.02 7.54
C LEU A 64 -7.07 -6.22 7.49
N GLU A 65 -5.94 -6.18 8.19
CA GLU A 65 -4.98 -7.30 8.28
C GLU A 65 -5.55 -8.53 8.99
N LYS A 66 -6.55 -8.36 9.87
CA LYS A 66 -7.21 -9.46 10.58
C LYS A 66 -8.32 -10.14 9.77
N LEU A 67 -8.76 -9.52 8.67
CA LEU A 67 -9.81 -10.07 7.82
C LEU A 67 -9.28 -11.19 6.91
N PRO A 68 -10.11 -12.18 6.54
CA PRO A 68 -9.72 -13.21 5.57
C PRO A 68 -9.35 -12.59 4.22
N THR A 69 -8.28 -13.08 3.62
CA THR A 69 -7.88 -12.68 2.27
C THR A 69 -8.85 -13.27 1.24
N LEU A 70 -9.48 -12.41 0.44
CA LEU A 70 -10.27 -12.83 -0.71
C LEU A 70 -9.38 -12.96 -1.95
N ASN A 71 -9.24 -14.18 -2.46
CA ASN A 71 -8.57 -14.44 -3.74
C ASN A 71 -9.62 -14.56 -4.85
N GLY A 72 -9.76 -13.53 -5.68
CA GLY A 72 -10.74 -13.54 -6.77
C GLY A 72 -10.73 -12.25 -7.58
N VAL A 73 -11.54 -12.21 -8.64
CA VAL A 73 -11.72 -11.02 -9.46
C VAL A 73 -12.69 -10.07 -8.78
N VAL A 74 -12.30 -8.81 -8.62
CA VAL A 74 -13.13 -7.73 -8.10
C VAL A 74 -13.27 -6.62 -9.13
N TYR A 75 -14.37 -5.88 -9.08
CA TYR A 75 -14.68 -4.82 -10.04
C TYR A 75 -14.78 -3.47 -9.33
N ARG A 76 -14.27 -2.41 -9.97
CA ARG A 76 -14.40 -1.03 -9.50
C ARG A 76 -14.80 -0.11 -10.67
N GLY A 77 -15.96 0.51 -10.57
CA GLY A 77 -16.37 1.58 -11.47
C GLY A 77 -15.56 2.86 -11.21
N VAL A 78 -15.11 3.53 -12.27
CA VAL A 78 -14.41 4.81 -12.17
C VAL A 78 -15.06 5.80 -13.13
N ASN A 79 -15.31 7.02 -12.65
CA ASN A 79 -15.77 8.11 -13.49
C ASN A 79 -14.56 8.75 -14.18
N GLY A 80 -14.31 8.36 -15.44
CA GLY A 80 -13.22 8.88 -16.27
C GLY A 80 -12.56 7.81 -17.15
N ASN A 81 -11.95 8.25 -18.25
CA ASN A 81 -11.20 7.34 -19.12
C ASN A 81 -9.83 7.06 -18.51
N ILE A 82 -9.62 5.82 -18.07
CA ILE A 82 -8.36 5.31 -17.52
C ILE A 82 -7.66 4.31 -18.46
N SER A 83 -8.14 4.17 -19.71
CA SER A 83 -7.62 3.16 -20.65
C SER A 83 -6.15 3.36 -20.97
N SER A 84 -5.64 4.59 -20.89
CA SER A 84 -4.22 4.92 -21.07
C SER A 84 -3.29 4.31 -20.00
N ASN A 85 -3.84 3.93 -18.83
CA ASN A 85 -3.08 3.28 -17.76
C ASN A 85 -2.82 1.79 -18.01
N PHE A 86 -3.54 1.19 -18.97
CA PHE A 86 -3.46 -0.24 -19.29
C PHE A 86 -3.01 -0.39 -20.75
N VAL A 87 -1.92 -1.13 -20.99
CA VAL A 87 -1.50 -1.47 -22.35
C VAL A 87 -2.24 -2.72 -22.78
N LYS A 88 -2.82 -2.69 -23.99
CA LYS A 88 -3.32 -3.90 -24.64
C LYS A 88 -2.16 -4.64 -25.29
N GLU A 89 -1.30 -5.27 -24.50
CA GLU A 89 -0.48 -6.35 -25.05
C GLU A 89 -1.26 -7.65 -24.93
N ILE A 90 -1.83 -8.09 -26.06
CA ILE A 90 -2.53 -9.36 -26.18
C ILE A 90 -1.46 -10.45 -26.15
N ARG A 91 -1.31 -11.13 -25.02
CA ARG A 91 -0.73 -12.48 -25.03
C ARG A 91 -1.80 -13.42 -25.58
N ALA A 92 -1.46 -14.23 -26.58
CA ALA A 92 -2.39 -15.14 -27.25
C ALA A 92 -2.96 -16.24 -26.30
N ASP A 93 -2.38 -16.31 -25.10
CA ASP A 93 -2.51 -17.33 -24.09
C ASP A 93 -3.45 -16.92 -22.93
N ASP A 94 -3.86 -15.64 -22.82
CA ASP A 94 -4.86 -15.20 -21.82
C ASP A 94 -5.67 -13.96 -22.30
N PRO A 95 -6.94 -14.12 -22.71
CA PRO A 95 -7.78 -13.03 -23.20
C PRO A 95 -8.19 -12.00 -22.11
N ALA A 96 -7.84 -12.23 -20.85
CA ALA A 96 -8.09 -11.31 -19.74
C ALA A 96 -6.83 -10.58 -19.23
N SER A 97 -5.64 -10.81 -19.81
CA SER A 97 -4.41 -10.20 -19.31
C SER A 97 -4.24 -8.75 -19.79
N TYR A 98 -4.73 -7.78 -19.00
CA TYR A 98 -4.35 -6.37 -19.16
C TYR A 98 -2.94 -6.16 -18.62
N VAL A 99 -1.97 -5.89 -19.49
CA VAL A 99 -0.59 -5.57 -19.06
C VAL A 99 -0.56 -4.09 -18.65
N THR A 100 -0.29 -3.80 -17.39
CA THR A 100 -0.04 -2.41 -16.97
C THR A 100 1.23 -1.91 -17.66
N LYS A 101 1.25 -0.63 -18.07
CA LYS A 101 2.40 -0.05 -18.79
C LYS A 101 3.61 0.00 -17.86
N THR A 102 4.40 -1.06 -17.80
CA THR A 102 5.66 -1.08 -17.06
C THR A 102 6.61 -0.15 -17.79
N ILE A 103 6.85 1.02 -17.22
CA ILE A 103 7.94 1.88 -17.65
C ILE A 103 9.23 1.09 -17.47
N GLU A 104 9.96 0.84 -18.56
CA GLU A 104 11.30 0.23 -18.50
C GLU A 104 12.17 1.03 -17.52
N LYS A 105 12.72 0.32 -16.54
CA LYS A 105 13.62 0.93 -15.56
C LYS A 105 14.96 1.19 -16.19
N ILE A 106 15.64 2.24 -15.73
CA ILE A 106 17.01 2.54 -16.17
C ILE A 106 17.96 1.35 -15.90
N CYS A 107 17.73 0.63 -14.80
CA CYS A 107 18.47 -0.59 -14.43
C CYS A 107 17.98 -1.88 -15.12
N GLY A 108 17.02 -1.79 -16.05
CA GLY A 108 16.65 -2.90 -16.93
C GLY A 108 15.73 -3.98 -16.33
N HIS A 109 15.26 -3.86 -15.08
CA HIS A 109 14.38 -4.86 -14.47
C HIS A 109 12.97 -4.33 -14.17
N GLY A 110 11.96 -5.21 -14.22
CA GLY A 110 10.61 -4.91 -13.77
C GLY A 110 10.48 -4.98 -12.25
N CYS A 111 9.95 -3.94 -11.61
CA CYS A 111 9.74 -3.92 -10.16
C CYS A 111 8.41 -3.24 -9.79
N ASN A 112 8.02 -3.35 -8.52
CA ASN A 112 6.73 -2.87 -8.02
C ASN A 112 6.55 -1.34 -8.09
N LEU A 113 7.59 -0.57 -8.43
CA LEU A 113 7.52 0.88 -8.63
C LEU A 113 7.06 1.28 -10.04
N TRP A 114 6.00 0.67 -10.56
CA TRP A 114 5.46 0.82 -11.92
C TRP A 114 5.39 2.23 -12.53
N LYS A 115 5.27 3.30 -11.73
CA LYS A 115 5.10 4.69 -12.23
C LYS A 115 6.39 5.49 -12.46
N THR A 116 7.55 5.02 -11.99
CA THR A 116 8.83 5.76 -12.09
C THR A 116 9.82 5.03 -12.99
N ARG A 117 10.78 5.74 -13.60
CA ARG A 117 11.91 5.13 -14.33
C ARG A 117 13.00 4.56 -13.40
N GLN A 118 12.95 4.87 -12.10
CA GLN A 118 13.87 4.35 -11.09
C GLN A 118 13.22 3.18 -10.32
N CYS A 119 14.04 2.24 -9.85
CA CYS A 119 13.61 1.14 -8.99
C CYS A 119 13.92 1.45 -7.50
N CYS A 120 13.54 0.58 -6.56
CA CYS A 120 13.80 0.82 -5.12
C CYS A 120 15.29 1.03 -4.85
N HIS A 121 16.14 0.18 -5.44
CA HIS A 121 17.60 0.25 -5.32
C HIS A 121 18.16 1.54 -5.94
N CYS A 122 17.83 1.85 -7.21
CA CYS A 122 18.35 3.05 -7.88
C CYS A 122 17.83 4.38 -7.30
N SER A 123 16.65 4.36 -6.67
CA SER A 123 16.13 5.52 -5.94
C SER A 123 16.76 5.66 -4.56
N ASP A 124 17.33 4.61 -3.99
CA ASP A 124 17.98 4.64 -2.68
C ASP A 124 19.40 5.22 -2.77
N LYS A 125 19.52 6.50 -2.41
CA LYS A 125 20.78 7.25 -2.43
C LYS A 125 21.54 7.21 -1.09
N ARG A 126 21.14 6.38 -0.12
CA ARG A 126 21.82 6.31 1.18
C ARG A 126 23.28 5.89 0.98
N ALA A 127 24.21 6.35 1.81
CA ALA A 127 25.60 5.87 1.75
C ALA A 127 25.69 4.38 2.17
N HIS A 128 26.61 3.61 1.59
CA HIS A 128 26.93 2.26 2.07
C HIS A 128 27.65 2.37 3.42
N LYS A 129 27.05 1.82 4.47
CA LYS A 129 27.66 1.77 5.80
C LYS A 129 28.53 0.52 5.91
N GLY A 130 29.73 0.62 6.49
CA GLY A 130 30.66 -0.51 6.62
C GLY A 130 30.12 -1.68 7.45
N ASN A 131 29.17 -1.43 8.36
CA ASN A 131 28.48 -2.47 9.12
C ASN A 131 27.25 -3.06 8.40
N GLY A 132 26.84 -2.50 7.26
CA GLY A 132 25.64 -2.90 6.52
C GLY A 132 24.30 -2.58 7.21
N LEU A 133 24.32 -1.92 8.38
CA LEU A 133 23.12 -1.69 9.20
C LEU A 133 22.59 -0.26 9.07
N TYR A 134 21.29 -0.17 8.83
CA TYR A 134 20.54 1.06 8.69
C TYR A 134 19.55 1.23 9.83
N GLU A 135 19.21 2.50 10.10
CA GLU A 135 18.14 2.85 11.02
C GLU A 135 16.80 2.43 10.43
N LYS A 136 16.02 1.72 11.23
CA LYS A 136 14.61 1.45 10.98
C LYS A 136 13.77 1.90 12.15
N TYR A 137 12.55 2.31 11.85
CA TYR A 137 11.55 2.56 12.86
C TYR A 137 10.79 1.26 13.15
N VAL A 138 10.71 0.89 14.43
CA VAL A 138 9.90 -0.23 14.90
C VAL A 138 8.79 0.32 15.78
N ASP A 139 7.55 -0.02 15.44
CA ASP A 139 6.38 0.42 16.16
C ASP A 139 6.46 0.09 17.65
N GLY A 140 6.21 1.09 18.50
CA GLY A 140 6.26 0.96 19.97
C GLY A 140 7.67 0.97 20.57
N ILE A 141 8.73 0.90 19.75
CA ILE A 141 10.13 0.94 20.22
C ILE A 141 10.82 2.22 19.75
N GLY A 142 10.48 2.74 18.58
CA GLY A 142 11.11 3.90 17.97
C GLY A 142 12.21 3.52 16.97
N PHE A 143 13.21 4.39 16.80
CA PHE A 143 14.32 4.14 15.88
C PHE A 143 15.31 3.12 16.47
N VAL A 144 15.60 2.07 15.71
CA VAL A 144 16.60 1.05 16.03
C VAL A 144 17.57 0.87 14.87
N ASN A 145 18.83 0.59 15.16
CA ASN A 145 19.85 0.33 14.14
C ASN A 145 20.02 -1.19 13.98
N GLY A 146 19.58 -1.72 12.84
CA GLY A 146 19.57 -3.17 12.64
C GLY A 146 18.93 -3.64 11.33
N ALA A 147 18.62 -2.72 10.42
CA ALA A 147 18.01 -3.07 9.14
C ALA A 147 19.07 -3.31 8.08
N SER A 148 18.85 -4.30 7.20
CA SER A 148 19.59 -4.31 5.94
C SER A 148 19.15 -3.13 5.08
N ARG A 149 20.03 -2.66 4.19
CA ARG A 149 19.69 -1.59 3.25
C ARG A 149 18.40 -1.89 2.49
N ASN A 150 18.30 -3.12 1.99
CA ASN A 150 17.20 -3.60 1.15
C ASN A 150 15.98 -4.14 1.92
N GLU A 151 15.88 -3.94 3.25
CA GLU A 151 14.77 -4.47 4.07
C GLU A 151 13.39 -4.05 3.53
N TYR A 152 13.30 -2.84 2.96
CA TYR A 152 12.06 -2.28 2.40
C TYR A 152 12.00 -2.27 0.88
N TYR A 153 12.96 -2.93 0.21
CA TYR A 153 12.90 -3.06 -1.23
C TYR A 153 11.85 -4.09 -1.61
N CYS A 154 11.25 -3.94 -2.79
CA CYS A 154 10.45 -5.03 -3.36
C CYS A 154 11.33 -6.26 -3.65
N PRO A 155 10.75 -7.47 -3.77
CA PRO A 155 11.52 -8.72 -3.95
C PRO A 155 12.54 -8.65 -5.10
N THR A 156 12.15 -8.11 -6.26
CA THR A 156 13.06 -8.00 -7.41
C THR A 156 14.22 -7.04 -7.15
N CYS A 157 13.97 -5.89 -6.52
CA CYS A 157 15.03 -4.93 -6.21
C CYS A 157 15.95 -5.44 -5.10
N LYS A 158 15.44 -6.29 -4.20
CA LYS A 158 16.25 -6.95 -3.17
C LYS A 158 17.30 -7.84 -3.80
N LEU A 159 16.87 -8.71 -4.73
CA LEU A 159 17.77 -9.55 -5.54
C LEU A 159 18.77 -8.71 -6.35
N HIS A 160 18.33 -7.56 -6.88
CA HIS A 160 19.22 -6.67 -7.62
C HIS A 160 20.33 -6.06 -6.76
N GLU A 161 20.04 -5.67 -5.52
CA GLU A 161 21.07 -5.20 -4.56
C GLU A 161 22.02 -6.32 -4.13
N ASP A 162 21.49 -7.52 -3.87
CA ASP A 162 22.32 -8.65 -3.43
C ASP A 162 23.29 -9.13 -4.54
N LEU A 163 23.04 -8.77 -5.81
CA LEU A 163 23.85 -9.10 -6.98
C LEU A 163 24.76 -7.95 -7.47
N SER A 164 24.62 -6.74 -6.91
CA SER A 164 25.40 -5.55 -7.29
C SER A 164 26.66 -5.39 -6.45
#